data_AF-A0A957QB01-F1
#
_entry.id   AF-A0A957QB01-F1
#
_cell.length_a   1.000
_cell.length_b   1.000
_cell.length_c   1.000
_cell.angle_alpha   90.00
_cell.angle_beta   90.00
_cell.angle_gamma   90.00
#
_symmetry.space_group_name_H-M   'P 1'
#
loop_
_entity.id
_entity.type
_entity.pdbx_description
1 polymer ?
#
loop_
_entity_poly.entity_id
_entity_poly.type
_entity_poly.pdbx_seq_one_letter_code
_entity_poly.pdbx_strand_id
1 'polypeptide(L)'
;MTNIYEELGVPTVINAIGTFTRLSGTLMPEEVVQAMVAASRHFVCIEDLQYRASQIIAEITGAEAGYVTSGAQASLVLSIAAC
;
A
#
# COMPACT_ATOMS: atom_id res chain seq x y z
N MET A 1 -1.21 -27.82 0.77
CA MET A 1 -0.69 -26.63 0.08
C MET A 1 -0.34 -25.68 1.20
N THR A 2 0.93 -25.59 1.52
CA THR A 2 1.42 -24.92 2.74
C THR A 2 1.49 -23.42 2.45
N ASN A 3 0.84 -22.58 3.25
CA ASN A 3 0.95 -21.12 3.05
C ASN A 3 2.29 -20.61 3.62
N ILE A 4 2.73 -19.40 3.23
CA ILE A 4 4.04 -18.87 3.67
C ILE A 4 4.20 -18.81 5.19
N TYR A 5 3.12 -18.58 5.95
CA TYR A 5 3.17 -18.55 7.41
C TYR A 5 3.32 -19.96 8.00
N GLU A 6 2.74 -20.99 7.39
CA GLU A 6 2.94 -22.38 7.80
C GLU A 6 4.40 -22.82 7.59
N GLU A 7 5.03 -22.43 6.48
CA GLU A 7 6.47 -22.68 6.25
C GLU A 7 7.36 -21.98 7.30
N LEU A 8 6.94 -20.80 7.75
CA LEU A 8 7.62 -20.02 8.78
C LEU A 8 7.26 -20.47 10.22
N GLY A 9 6.35 -21.44 10.39
CA GLY A 9 5.87 -21.88 11.71
C GLY A 9 5.02 -20.86 12.46
N VAL A 10 4.43 -19.89 11.75
CA VAL A 10 3.58 -18.83 12.28
C VAL A 10 2.10 -19.21 12.11
N PRO A 11 1.28 -19.23 13.18
CA PRO A 11 -0.12 -19.58 13.07
C PRO A 11 -0.94 -18.45 12.42
N THR A 12 -1.77 -18.80 11.44
CA THR A 12 -2.79 -17.89 10.88
C THR A 12 -4.02 -17.82 11.79
N VAL A 13 -4.73 -16.69 11.75
CA VAL A 13 -5.95 -16.47 12.55
C VAL A 13 -7.12 -16.01 11.69
N ILE A 14 -8.35 -16.29 12.13
CA ILE A 14 -9.57 -15.72 11.56
C ILE A 14 -9.81 -14.35 12.21
N ASN A 15 -9.70 -13.28 11.43
CA ASN A 15 -9.97 -11.92 11.90
C ASN A 15 -11.44 -11.54 11.64
N ALA A 16 -12.25 -11.44 12.70
CA ALA A 16 -13.65 -10.98 12.67
C ALA A 16 -13.85 -9.57 13.27
N ILE A 17 -12.77 -8.86 13.57
CA ILE A 17 -12.79 -7.51 14.20
C ILE A 17 -12.76 -6.40 13.13
N GLY A 18 -12.28 -6.71 11.91
CA GLY A 18 -12.05 -5.75 10.84
C GLY A 18 -10.60 -5.27 10.78
N THR A 19 -10.37 -4.01 10.42
CA THR A 19 -9.01 -3.45 10.31
C THR A 19 -8.35 -3.32 11.69
N PHE A 20 -7.39 -4.19 12.00
CA PHE A 20 -6.77 -4.22 13.32
C PHE A 20 -5.24 -4.33 13.24
N THR A 21 -4.53 -3.33 13.77
CA THR A 21 -3.07 -3.19 13.62
C THR A 21 -2.27 -4.39 14.12
N ARG A 22 -2.67 -4.99 15.25
CA ARG A 22 -1.99 -6.19 15.78
C ARG A 22 -2.17 -7.42 14.90
N LEU A 23 -3.14 -7.42 14.00
CA LEU A 23 -3.43 -8.47 13.03
C LEU A 23 -3.12 -8.02 11.60
N SER A 24 -2.10 -7.18 11.41
CA SER A 24 -1.65 -6.67 10.11
C SER A 24 -2.68 -5.85 9.31
N GLY A 25 -3.72 -5.34 9.98
CA GLY A 25 -4.77 -4.55 9.33
C GLY A 25 -5.87 -5.43 8.76
N THR A 26 -6.02 -5.44 7.44
CA THR A 26 -7.00 -6.24 6.70
C THR A 26 -6.34 -6.88 5.48
N LEU A 27 -6.98 -7.90 4.91
CA LEU A 27 -6.52 -8.51 3.65
C LEU A 27 -6.80 -7.58 2.47
N MET A 28 -5.87 -7.55 1.51
CA MET A 28 -6.05 -6.82 0.26
C MET A 28 -7.11 -7.53 -0.61
N PRO A 29 -7.95 -6.77 -1.33
CA PRO A 29 -8.81 -7.34 -2.38
C PRO A 29 -7.99 -8.07 -3.46
N GLU A 30 -8.58 -9.08 -4.08
CA GLU A 30 -7.90 -9.93 -5.07
C GLU A 30 -7.35 -9.11 -6.25
N GLU A 31 -8.11 -8.13 -6.73
CA GLU A 31 -7.69 -7.24 -7.82
C GLU A 31 -6.42 -6.44 -7.49
N VAL A 32 -6.21 -6.09 -6.22
CA VAL A 32 -5.00 -5.38 -5.77
C VAL A 32 -3.82 -6.32 -5.73
N VAL A 33 -4.00 -7.56 -5.23
CA VAL A 33 -2.96 -8.58 -5.23
C VAL A 33 -2.49 -8.88 -6.66
N GLN A 34 -3.42 -9.05 -7.58
CA GLN A 34 -3.08 -9.30 -9.00
C GLN A 34 -2.37 -8.11 -9.64
N ALA A 35 -2.77 -6.87 -9.33
CA ALA A 35 -2.07 -5.69 -9.81
C ALA A 35 -0.63 -5.61 -9.30
N MET A 36 -0.37 -5.95 -8.03
CA MET A 36 0.99 -6.00 -7.47
C MET A 36 1.85 -7.06 -8.16
N VAL A 37 1.30 -8.26 -8.39
CA VAL A 37 1.98 -9.33 -9.13
C VAL A 37 2.34 -8.87 -10.55
N ALA A 38 1.41 -8.23 -11.26
CA ALA A 38 1.67 -7.69 -12.60
C ALA A 38 2.74 -6.59 -12.60
N ALA A 39 2.68 -5.67 -11.63
CA ALA A 39 3.65 -4.58 -11.48
C ALA A 39 5.07 -5.09 -11.22
N SER A 40 5.23 -6.15 -10.41
CA SER A 40 6.54 -6.73 -10.06
C SER A 40 7.36 -7.26 -11.25
N ARG A 41 6.76 -7.37 -12.44
CA ARG A 41 7.39 -7.90 -13.66
C ARG A 41 7.96 -6.82 -14.57
N HIS A 42 7.86 -5.55 -14.19
CA HIS A 42 8.23 -4.42 -15.03
C HIS A 42 9.06 -3.41 -14.25
N PHE A 43 9.98 -2.75 -14.95
CA PHE A 43 10.70 -1.58 -14.43
C PHE A 43 10.02 -0.31 -14.95
N VAL A 44 9.93 0.70 -14.10
CA VAL A 44 9.41 2.03 -14.44
C VAL A 44 10.29 3.10 -13.82
N CYS A 45 10.26 4.30 -14.40
CA CYS A 45 10.72 5.51 -13.74
C CYS A 45 9.77 5.82 -12.56
N ILE A 46 10.30 5.89 -11.35
CA ILE A 46 9.47 6.04 -10.14
C ILE A 46 8.85 7.44 -10.10
N GLU A 47 9.53 8.43 -10.65
CA GLU A 47 9.07 9.80 -10.80
C GLU A 47 7.81 9.86 -11.67
N ASP A 48 7.78 9.13 -12.80
CA ASP A 48 6.61 9.06 -13.68
C ASP A 48 5.44 8.35 -13.00
N LEU A 49 5.71 7.27 -12.28
CA LEU A 49 4.69 6.56 -11.50
C LEU A 49 4.08 7.47 -10.42
N GLN A 50 4.92 8.23 -9.71
CA GLN A 50 4.49 9.17 -8.69
C GLN A 50 3.68 10.32 -9.28
N TYR A 51 4.08 10.85 -10.44
CA TYR A 51 3.31 11.87 -11.16
C TYR A 51 1.91 11.36 -11.52
N ARG A 52 1.82 10.13 -12.04
CA ARG A 52 0.52 9.52 -12.35
C ARG A 52 -0.32 9.27 -11.09
N ALA A 53 0.32 8.83 -10.00
CA ALA A 53 -0.36 8.64 -8.72
C ALA A 53 -0.94 9.97 -8.18
N SER A 54 -0.19 11.08 -8.28
CA SER A 54 -0.67 12.41 -7.90
C SER A 54 -1.93 12.82 -8.66
N GLN A 55 -1.96 12.58 -9.98
CA GLN A 55 -3.15 12.89 -10.80
C GLN A 55 -4.37 12.11 -10.32
N ILE A 56 -4.23 10.81 -10.08
CA ILE A 56 -5.34 9.96 -9.59
C ILE A 56 -5.81 10.42 -8.21
N ILE A 57 -4.90 10.76 -7.31
CA ILE A 57 -5.26 11.28 -5.99
C ILE A 57 -6.04 12.60 -6.12
N ALA A 58 -5.58 13.52 -6.97
CA ALA A 58 -6.26 14.78 -7.23
C ALA A 58 -7.68 14.55 -7.79
N GLU A 59 -7.82 13.64 -8.77
CA GLU A 59 -9.11 13.26 -9.36
C GLU A 59 -10.10 12.71 -8.32
N ILE A 60 -9.64 11.85 -7.42
CA ILE A 60 -10.49 11.18 -6.42
C ILE A 60 -10.82 12.09 -5.24
N THR A 61 -9.85 12.89 -4.77
CA THR A 61 -9.97 13.66 -3.53
C THR A 61 -10.37 15.11 -3.74
N GLY A 62 -10.22 15.65 -4.94
CA GLY A 62 -10.42 17.08 -5.24
C GLY A 62 -9.27 17.99 -4.77
N ALA A 63 -8.18 17.43 -4.24
CA ALA A 63 -6.98 18.19 -3.89
C ALA A 63 -6.21 18.68 -5.13
N GLU A 64 -5.39 19.72 -4.99
CA GLU A 64 -4.55 20.24 -6.09
C GLU A 64 -3.47 19.24 -6.53
N ALA A 65 -2.96 18.43 -5.60
CA ALA A 65 -1.98 17.38 -5.84
C ALA A 65 -2.02 16.33 -4.72
N GLY A 66 -1.36 15.19 -4.94
CA GLY A 66 -1.22 14.13 -3.95
C GLY A 66 0.14 13.46 -4.02
N TYR A 67 0.60 12.88 -2.91
CA TYR A 67 1.89 12.21 -2.86
C TYR A 67 1.78 10.87 -2.12
N VAL A 68 2.14 9.77 -2.80
CA VAL A 68 2.25 8.44 -2.20
C VAL A 68 3.57 8.33 -1.46
N THR A 69 3.53 7.82 -0.22
CA THR A 69 4.69 7.54 0.62
C THR A 69 4.66 6.10 1.11
N SER A 70 5.69 5.66 1.84
CA SER A 70 5.71 4.34 2.48
C SER A 70 4.69 4.18 3.61
N GLY A 71 4.06 5.27 4.07
CA GLY A 71 3.04 5.25 5.09
C GLY A 71 2.79 6.63 5.72
N ALA A 72 1.69 6.76 6.47
CA ALA A 72 1.26 8.04 7.04
C ALA A 72 2.33 8.74 7.89
N GLN A 73 3.11 8.00 8.67
CA GLN A 73 4.22 8.57 9.46
C GLN A 73 5.30 9.19 8.57
N ALA A 74 5.65 8.57 7.44
CA ALA A 74 6.61 9.11 6.49
C ALA A 74 6.07 10.40 5.85
N SER A 75 4.78 10.45 5.52
CA SER A 75 4.13 11.67 5.04
C SER A 75 4.26 12.81 6.05
N LEU A 76 4.00 12.56 7.34
CA LEU A 76 4.16 13.59 8.38
C LEU A 76 5.58 14.14 8.45
N VAL A 77 6.58 13.26 8.40
CA VAL A 77 8.00 13.68 8.41
C VAL A 77 8.33 14.53 7.20
N LEU A 78 7.92 14.12 5.99
CA LEU A 78 8.17 14.87 4.77
C LEU A 78 7.45 16.23 4.78
N SER A 79 6.19 16.27 5.25
CA SER A 79 5.43 17.51 5.39
C SER A 79 6.09 18.50 6.34
N ILE A 80 6.64 18.03 7.46
CA ILE A 80 7.36 18.90 8.40
C ILE A 80 8.69 19.37 7.82
N ALA A 81 9.43 18.47 7.16
CA ALA A 81 10.75 18.80 6.59
C ALA A 81 10.69 19.75 5.38
N ALA A 82 9.55 19.85 4.71
CA ALA A 82 9.36 20.74 3.56
C ALA A 82 9.10 22.21 3.93
N CYS A 83 8.79 22.50 5.20
CA CYS A 83 8.58 23.85 5.75
C CYS A 83 9.89 24.43 6.31
#